data_AF-A0A7W4FXS2-F1
#
_entry.id   AF-A0A7W4FXS2-F1
#
_cell.length_a   1.000
_cell.length_b   1.000
_cell.length_c   1.000
_cell.angle_alpha   90.00
_cell.angle_beta   90.00
_cell.angle_gamma   90.00
#
_symmetry.space_group_name_H-M   'P 1'
#
loop_
_entity.id
_entity.type
_entity.pdbx_description
1 polymer ?
#
loop_
_entity_poly.entity_id
_entity_poly.type
_entity_poly.pdbx_seq_one_letter_code
_entity_poly.pdbx_strand_id
1 'polypeptide(L)'
;MAPPYADMIRYSANQWGDIAHPHDLSQMSLKNFVDGMMLAIANIHDATKVGGYYGILCGNQRKNGSYRNLSSLVERLAPGKLCEEIIKTQHHCVSDSRNYSNKRLIRISHEKLLLFKKTQHSSYFAVKQAEQKAIALLDATWLSTLRRMLQQTSKMDINSILLEFSSMIDASSFLNVNWEGRIEMLLKSDHFEFIPDLGVYSLRRY
;
A
#
# COMPACT_ATOMS: atom_id res chain seq x y z
N MET A 1 12.09 12.37 -10.52
CA MET A 1 13.15 11.49 -9.98
C MET A 1 13.00 10.09 -10.56
N ALA A 2 14.09 9.38 -10.80
CA ALA A 2 14.08 7.93 -11.03
C ALA A 2 14.91 7.29 -9.89
N PRO A 3 14.28 6.67 -8.87
CA PRO A 3 15.04 6.06 -7.79
C PRO A 3 15.79 4.82 -8.30
N PRO A 4 16.92 4.45 -7.67
CA PRO A 4 17.51 3.14 -7.93
C PRO A 4 16.46 2.09 -7.56
N TYR A 5 16.25 1.11 -8.44
CA TYR A 5 15.24 0.06 -8.26
C TYR A 5 15.66 -0.94 -7.16
N ALA A 6 15.77 -0.44 -5.92
CA ALA A 6 16.50 -1.06 -4.82
C ALA A 6 17.92 -1.49 -5.28
N ASP A 7 18.26 -2.76 -5.10
CA ASP A 7 19.57 -3.34 -5.37
C ASP A 7 19.75 -3.85 -6.82
N MET A 8 18.95 -3.35 -7.77
CA MET A 8 19.05 -3.74 -9.19
C MET A 8 20.33 -3.22 -9.85
N ILE A 9 20.70 -1.97 -9.56
CA ILE A 9 21.92 -1.32 -10.02
C ILE A 9 22.54 -0.64 -8.81
N ARG A 10 23.77 -1.02 -8.45
CA ARG A 10 24.53 -0.37 -7.38
C ARG A 10 25.29 0.83 -7.96
N TYR A 11 25.10 2.01 -7.38
CA TYR A 11 25.68 3.25 -7.89
C TYR A 11 26.97 3.64 -7.15
N SER A 12 26.91 3.99 -5.87
CA SER A 12 28.12 4.31 -5.10
C SER A 12 29.05 3.10 -4.97
N ALA A 13 30.37 3.31 -4.97
CA ALA A 13 31.40 2.26 -5.01
C ALA A 13 31.37 1.34 -6.24
N ASN A 14 30.63 1.71 -7.29
CA ASN A 14 30.56 0.92 -8.53
C ASN A 14 30.53 1.80 -9.79
N GLN A 15 29.64 2.78 -9.81
CA GLN A 15 29.52 3.78 -10.88
C GLN A 15 30.26 5.09 -10.53
N TRP A 16 30.37 5.42 -9.24
CA TRP A 16 31.08 6.60 -8.75
C TRP A 16 31.57 6.40 -7.32
N GLY A 17 32.69 7.07 -6.98
CA GLY A 17 33.35 6.98 -5.67
C GLY A 17 33.96 5.60 -5.38
N ASP A 18 34.86 5.56 -4.41
CA ASP A 18 35.55 4.32 -4.03
C ASP A 18 34.87 3.57 -2.86
N ILE A 19 33.99 4.26 -2.12
CA ILE A 19 33.30 3.76 -0.93
C ILE A 19 31.80 3.92 -1.08
N ALA A 20 31.04 2.94 -0.59
CA ALA A 20 29.58 2.95 -0.65
C ALA A 20 29.05 4.12 0.20
N HIS A 21 28.18 4.94 -0.37
CA HIS A 21 27.62 6.09 0.32
C HIS A 21 26.45 5.64 1.20
N PRO A 22 26.38 6.03 2.49
CA PRO A 22 25.39 5.52 3.44
C PRO A 22 23.94 5.87 3.06
N HIS A 23 23.74 6.96 2.32
CA HIS A 23 22.41 7.40 1.85
C HIS A 23 22.11 6.98 0.40
N ASP A 24 22.94 6.14 -0.23
CA ASP A 24 22.64 5.59 -1.54
C ASP A 24 21.56 4.50 -1.42
N LEU A 25 20.35 4.82 -1.89
CA LEU A 25 19.21 3.91 -1.92
C LEU A 25 19.52 2.57 -2.63
N SER A 26 20.49 2.53 -3.55
CA SER A 26 20.86 1.29 -4.25
C SER A 26 21.66 0.29 -3.42
N GLN A 27 22.25 0.75 -2.31
CA GLN A 27 23.02 -0.09 -1.39
C GLN A 27 22.18 -0.60 -0.21
N MET A 28 20.92 -0.16 -0.12
CA MET A 28 20.06 -0.45 1.03
C MET A 28 19.34 -1.79 0.93
N SER A 29 19.09 -2.40 2.09
CA SER A 29 18.11 -3.49 2.20
C SER A 29 16.71 -3.00 1.81
N LEU A 30 15.79 -3.91 1.46
CA LEU A 30 14.43 -3.51 1.05
C LEU A 30 13.71 -2.67 2.11
N LYS A 31 13.91 -2.98 3.41
CA LYS A 31 13.32 -2.20 4.50
C LYS A 31 13.88 -0.78 4.52
N ASN A 32 15.21 -0.64 4.55
CA ASN A 32 15.86 0.66 4.62
C ASN A 32 15.63 1.48 3.34
N PHE A 33 15.47 0.80 2.21
CA PHE A 33 15.10 1.41 0.94
C PHE A 33 13.75 2.12 1.01
N VAL A 34 12.74 1.54 1.68
CA VAL A 34 11.43 2.18 1.86
C VAL A 34 11.59 3.47 2.68
N ASP A 35 12.31 3.40 3.80
CA ASP A 35 12.52 4.55 4.69
C ASP A 35 13.25 5.69 3.96
N GLY A 36 14.32 5.36 3.22
CA GLY A 36 15.06 6.33 2.41
C GLY A 36 14.25 6.88 1.23
N MET A 37 13.41 6.05 0.59
CA MET A 37 12.51 6.48 -0.48
C MET A 37 11.47 7.47 0.04
N MET A 38 10.89 7.22 1.21
CA MET A 38 9.94 8.15 1.85
C MET A 38 10.57 9.52 2.04
N LEU A 39 11.80 9.57 2.56
CA LEU A 39 12.53 10.81 2.76
C LEU A 39 12.83 11.52 1.43
N ALA A 40 13.30 10.79 0.42
CA ALA A 40 13.58 11.35 -0.90
C ALA A 40 12.31 11.96 -1.56
N ILE A 41 11.17 11.27 -1.45
CA ILE A 41 9.90 11.75 -1.98
C ILE A 41 9.40 12.98 -1.19
N ALA A 42 9.54 12.98 0.13
CA ALA A 42 9.21 14.12 0.98
C ALA A 42 10.01 15.37 0.58
N ASN A 43 11.32 15.23 0.36
CA ASN A 43 12.18 16.33 -0.09
C ASN A 43 11.74 16.90 -1.45
N ILE A 44 11.38 16.04 -2.41
CA ILE A 44 10.88 16.47 -3.73
C ILE A 44 9.54 17.20 -3.58
N HIS A 45 8.63 16.65 -2.77
CA HIS A 45 7.35 17.28 -2.49
C HIS A 45 7.56 18.66 -1.88
N ASP A 46 8.44 18.80 -0.90
CA ASP A 46 8.66 20.06 -0.19
C ASP A 46 9.34 21.11 -1.06
N ALA A 47 10.27 20.71 -1.93
CA ALA A 47 10.87 21.57 -2.95
C ALA A 47 9.89 22.01 -4.06
N THR A 48 8.80 21.27 -4.28
CA THR A 48 7.80 21.60 -5.30
C THR A 48 6.91 22.76 -4.82
N LYS A 49 6.58 23.71 -5.70
CA LYS A 49 5.61 24.78 -5.39
C LYS A 49 4.21 24.20 -5.19
N VAL A 50 3.42 24.76 -4.28
CA VAL A 50 2.01 24.37 -4.13
C VAL A 50 1.26 24.62 -5.45
N GLY A 51 0.46 23.65 -5.87
CA GLY A 51 -0.19 23.62 -7.18
C GLY A 51 0.70 23.06 -8.30
N GLY A 52 2.01 22.94 -8.08
CA GLY A 52 2.96 22.34 -9.00
C GLY A 52 2.88 20.81 -9.05
N TYR A 53 3.60 20.24 -10.02
CA TYR A 53 3.63 18.81 -10.29
C TYR A 53 5.05 18.26 -10.16
N TYR A 54 5.18 17.04 -9.64
CA TYR A 54 6.42 16.30 -9.63
C TYR A 54 6.20 14.86 -10.10
N GLY A 55 7.14 14.36 -10.88
CA GLY A 55 7.08 13.03 -11.49
C GLY A 55 8.11 12.08 -10.88
N ILE A 56 7.69 10.84 -10.64
CA ILE A 56 8.57 9.74 -10.23
C ILE A 56 8.47 8.61 -11.25
N LEU A 57 9.56 8.36 -11.97
CA LEU A 57 9.68 7.24 -12.90
C LEU A 57 10.12 6.00 -12.12
N CYS A 58 9.32 4.95 -12.14
CA CYS A 58 9.57 3.73 -11.41
C CYS A 58 9.30 2.48 -12.27
N GLY A 59 10.25 1.53 -12.26
CA GLY A 59 10.12 0.22 -12.87
C GLY A 59 9.91 -0.85 -11.80
N ASN A 60 9.19 -1.91 -12.16
CA ASN A 60 9.01 -3.05 -11.27
C ASN A 60 10.21 -4.00 -11.35
N GLN A 61 10.51 -4.68 -10.25
CA GLN A 61 11.68 -5.55 -10.16
C GLN A 61 11.21 -7.01 -10.09
N ARG A 62 11.85 -7.89 -10.86
CA ARG A 62 11.75 -9.35 -10.65
C ARG A 62 13.13 -9.90 -10.32
N LYS A 63 13.29 -10.48 -9.12
CA LYS A 63 14.56 -11.03 -8.64
C LYS A 63 14.29 -12.28 -7.81
N ASN A 64 15.06 -13.35 -8.06
CA ASN A 64 14.94 -14.63 -7.35
C ASN A 64 13.51 -15.18 -7.29
N GLY A 65 12.79 -15.13 -8.42
CA GLY A 65 11.39 -15.57 -8.50
C GLY A 65 10.35 -14.60 -7.90
N SER A 66 10.77 -13.61 -7.11
CA SER A 66 9.89 -12.62 -6.49
C SER A 66 9.65 -11.43 -7.43
N TYR A 67 8.40 -11.02 -7.59
CA TYR A 67 8.01 -9.80 -8.29
C TYR A 67 7.69 -8.71 -7.27
N ARG A 68 8.33 -7.55 -7.41
CA ARG A 68 8.15 -6.37 -6.55
C ARG A 68 7.55 -5.24 -7.37
N ASN A 69 6.34 -4.85 -7.00
CA ASN A 69 5.66 -3.70 -7.58
C ASN A 69 6.13 -2.41 -6.88
N LEU A 70 7.24 -1.85 -7.35
CA LEU A 70 7.81 -0.62 -6.78
C LEU A 70 6.98 0.61 -7.14
N SER A 71 6.29 0.61 -8.29
CA SER A 71 5.41 1.72 -8.66
C SER A 71 4.26 1.92 -7.67
N SER A 72 3.59 0.84 -7.25
CA SER A 72 2.55 0.89 -6.21
C SER A 72 3.10 1.29 -4.84
N LEU A 73 4.35 0.95 -4.54
CA LEU A 73 5.01 1.47 -3.34
C LEU A 73 5.15 2.99 -3.42
N VAL A 74 5.71 3.53 -4.50
CA VAL A 74 5.87 4.98 -4.70
C VAL A 74 4.54 5.71 -4.59
N GLU A 75 3.48 5.20 -5.22
CA GLU A 75 2.13 5.76 -5.11
C GLU A 75 1.65 5.87 -3.66
N ARG A 76 1.87 4.82 -2.85
CA ARG A 76 1.47 4.82 -1.43
C ARG A 76 2.29 5.79 -0.57
N LEU A 77 3.58 5.95 -0.89
CA LEU A 77 4.50 6.78 -0.11
C LEU A 77 4.38 8.27 -0.45
N ALA A 78 3.94 8.61 -1.66
CA ALA A 78 3.88 10.00 -2.11
C ALA A 78 2.83 10.83 -1.35
N PRO A 79 3.20 11.99 -0.79
CA PRO A 79 2.24 12.87 -0.12
C PRO A 79 1.25 13.53 -1.09
N GLY A 80 1.72 13.89 -2.28
CA GLY A 80 0.93 14.58 -3.30
C GLY A 80 -0.20 13.73 -3.88
N LYS A 81 -1.20 14.39 -4.45
CA LYS A 81 -2.32 13.71 -5.11
C LYS A 81 -1.85 13.13 -6.44
N LEU A 82 -1.96 11.80 -6.63
CA LEU A 82 -1.74 11.18 -7.94
C LEU A 82 -2.72 11.78 -8.95
N CYS A 83 -2.18 12.30 -10.06
CA CYS A 83 -2.96 12.92 -11.12
C CYS A 83 -2.95 12.08 -12.38
N GLU A 84 -1.78 11.54 -12.76
CA GLU A 84 -1.62 10.76 -13.98
C GLU A 84 -0.62 9.62 -13.75
N GLU A 85 -0.81 8.54 -14.51
CA GLU A 85 0.16 7.46 -14.66
C GLU A 85 0.50 7.32 -16.14
N ILE A 86 1.76 7.57 -16.49
CA ILE A 86 2.26 7.42 -17.86
C ILE A 86 3.03 6.11 -17.97
N ILE A 87 2.61 5.25 -18.89
CA ILE A 87 3.30 3.99 -19.18
C ILE A 87 4.36 4.23 -20.24
N LYS A 88 5.63 4.11 -19.86
CA LYS A 88 6.77 4.14 -20.76
C LYS A 88 7.10 2.71 -21.18
N THR A 89 6.75 2.35 -22.42
CA THR A 89 7.17 1.07 -23.00
C THR A 89 8.69 1.07 -23.22
N GLN A 90 9.31 -0.07 -22.96
CA GLN A 90 10.73 -0.30 -23.22
C GLN A 90 10.89 -1.30 -24.36
N HIS A 91 11.74 -0.94 -25.30
CA HIS A 91 12.19 -1.78 -26.40
C HIS A 91 13.69 -2.05 -26.21
N HIS A 92 14.17 -3.24 -26.61
CA HIS A 92 15.58 -3.61 -26.57
C HIS A 92 16.20 -3.63 -25.16
N CYS A 93 15.53 -4.29 -24.21
CA CYS A 93 16.04 -4.43 -22.85
C CYS A 93 17.20 -5.44 -22.81
N VAL A 94 18.15 -5.28 -21.87
CA VAL A 94 19.21 -6.29 -21.61
C VAL A 94 18.62 -7.65 -21.22
N SER A 95 17.44 -7.66 -20.61
CA SER A 95 16.69 -8.88 -20.31
C SER A 95 16.20 -9.61 -21.58
N ASP A 96 16.17 -8.95 -22.73
CA ASP A 96 15.64 -9.56 -23.94
C ASP A 96 16.55 -10.65 -24.51
N SER A 97 17.87 -10.49 -24.33
CA SER A 97 18.89 -11.46 -24.72
C SER A 97 19.01 -12.65 -23.74
N ARG A 98 18.29 -12.62 -22.61
CA ARG A 98 18.36 -13.67 -21.59
C ARG A 98 17.31 -14.75 -21.82
N ASN A 99 17.77 -16.00 -21.79
CA ASN A 99 16.92 -17.18 -21.77
C ASN A 99 16.57 -17.53 -20.33
N TYR A 100 15.32 -17.23 -19.93
CA TYR A 100 14.79 -17.62 -18.63
C TYR A 100 14.20 -19.03 -18.71
N SER A 101 14.51 -19.88 -17.73
CA SER A 101 13.98 -21.26 -17.64
C SER A 101 12.45 -21.29 -17.54
N ASN A 102 11.85 -20.28 -16.89
CA ASN A 102 10.40 -20.15 -16.76
C ASN A 102 9.82 -19.19 -17.82
N LYS A 103 9.50 -19.75 -19.00
CA LYS A 103 8.90 -19.02 -20.13
C LYS A 103 7.41 -18.65 -19.95
N ARG A 104 6.76 -19.03 -18.84
CA ARG A 104 5.32 -18.80 -18.62
C ARG A 104 5.00 -17.39 -18.15
N LEU A 105 6.00 -16.59 -17.79
CA LEU A 105 5.81 -15.25 -17.24
C LEU A 105 6.09 -14.18 -18.29
N ILE A 106 5.22 -13.18 -18.34
CA ILE A 106 5.37 -12.02 -19.22
C ILE A 106 6.57 -11.18 -18.74
N ARG A 107 7.43 -10.78 -19.69
CA ARG A 107 8.59 -9.93 -19.43
C ARG A 107 8.15 -8.55 -18.96
N ILE A 108 8.92 -7.96 -18.05
CA ILE A 108 8.75 -6.54 -17.69
C ILE A 108 9.38 -5.74 -18.82
N SER A 109 8.54 -5.04 -19.58
CA SER A 109 8.93 -4.22 -20.74
C SER A 109 8.35 -2.81 -20.62
N HIS A 110 8.12 -2.32 -19.40
CA HIS A 110 7.65 -0.97 -19.15
C HIS A 110 8.12 -0.41 -17.81
N GLU A 111 8.17 0.92 -17.75
CA GLU A 111 8.28 1.71 -16.53
C GLU A 111 7.04 2.60 -16.41
N LYS A 112 6.71 3.02 -15.19
CA LYS A 112 5.60 3.91 -14.88
C LYS A 112 6.14 5.26 -14.42
N LEU A 113 5.74 6.35 -15.06
CA LEU A 113 5.94 7.70 -14.55
C LEU A 113 4.66 8.13 -13.81
N LEU A 114 4.75 8.19 -12.49
CA LEU A 114 3.67 8.64 -11.63
C LEU A 114 3.78 10.15 -11.44
N LEU A 115 2.74 10.88 -11.82
CA LEU A 115 2.67 12.33 -11.72
C LEU A 115 1.80 12.74 -10.55
N PHE A 116 2.39 13.49 -9.61
CA PHE A 116 1.71 13.96 -8.40
C PHE A 116 1.58 15.47 -8.42
N LYS A 117 0.42 15.98 -8.00
CA LYS A 117 0.21 17.41 -7.75
C LYS A 117 0.36 17.69 -6.26
N LYS A 118 1.17 18.70 -5.93
CA LYS A 118 1.29 19.21 -4.56
C LYS A 118 0.06 20.03 -4.20
N THR A 119 -0.73 19.55 -3.25
CA THR A 119 -1.94 20.25 -2.75
C THR A 119 -1.73 20.88 -1.38
N GLN A 120 -0.74 20.41 -0.61
CA GLN A 120 -0.43 20.90 0.73
C GLN A 120 0.99 21.48 0.78
N HIS A 121 1.25 22.40 1.70
CA HIS A 121 2.52 23.13 1.76
C HIS A 121 3.72 22.25 2.16
N SER A 122 3.52 21.32 3.09
CA SER A 122 4.57 20.46 3.66
C SER A 122 4.17 18.99 3.54
N SER A 123 5.16 18.10 3.42
CA SER A 123 5.02 16.65 3.41
C SER A 123 4.56 16.07 4.75
N TYR A 124 4.65 16.80 5.86
CA TYR A 124 4.27 16.30 7.20
C TYR A 124 2.79 15.86 7.31
N PHE A 125 1.90 16.42 6.50
CA PHE A 125 0.51 15.96 6.43
C PHE A 125 0.36 14.50 5.97
N ALA A 126 1.39 13.92 5.34
CA ALA A 126 1.41 12.52 4.94
C ALA A 126 1.24 11.58 6.14
N VAL A 127 1.67 11.98 7.35
CA VAL A 127 1.45 11.22 8.59
C VAL A 127 -0.04 11.07 8.87
N LYS A 128 -0.79 12.17 8.86
CA LYS A 128 -2.24 12.17 9.04
C LYS A 128 -2.95 11.38 7.94
N GLN A 129 -2.51 11.49 6.69
CA GLN A 129 -3.05 10.69 5.59
C GLN A 129 -2.80 9.18 5.79
N ALA A 130 -1.60 8.81 6.24
CA ALA A 130 -1.26 7.41 6.50
C ALA A 130 -2.10 6.82 7.64
N GLU A 131 -2.28 7.57 8.72
CA GLU A 131 -3.15 7.21 9.84
C GLU A 131 -4.60 7.01 9.38
N GLN A 132 -5.17 7.98 8.65
CA GLN A 132 -6.53 7.89 8.13
C GLN A 132 -6.72 6.69 7.19
N LYS A 133 -5.75 6.41 6.31
CA LYS A 133 -5.78 5.25 5.42
C LYS A 133 -5.71 3.94 6.20
N ALA A 134 -4.88 3.86 7.25
CA ALA A 134 -4.78 2.67 8.09
C ALA A 134 -6.10 2.39 8.83
N ILE A 135 -6.72 3.42 9.42
CA ILE A 135 -8.01 3.31 10.09
C ILE A 135 -9.11 2.86 9.11
N ALA A 136 -9.18 3.50 7.93
CA ALA A 136 -10.18 3.15 6.92
C ALA A 136 -10.01 1.71 6.39
N LEU A 137 -8.77 1.25 6.23
CA LEU A 137 -8.48 -0.11 5.82
C LEU A 137 -8.89 -1.12 6.91
N LEU A 138 -8.65 -0.80 8.18
CA LEU A 138 -9.08 -1.61 9.30
C LEU A 138 -10.60 -1.76 9.32
N ASP A 139 -11.34 -0.65 9.19
CA ASP A 139 -12.80 -0.66 9.13
C ASP A 139 -13.34 -1.48 7.97
N ALA A 140 -12.79 -1.28 6.78
CA ALA A 140 -13.19 -2.02 5.60
C ALA A 140 -12.95 -3.52 5.77
N THR A 141 -11.84 -3.89 6.42
CA THR A 141 -11.51 -5.29 6.71
C THR A 141 -12.52 -5.90 7.67
N TRP A 142 -12.82 -5.22 8.79
CA TRP A 142 -13.77 -5.71 9.79
C TRP A 142 -15.19 -5.79 9.24
N LEU A 143 -15.62 -4.76 8.51
CA LEU A 143 -16.90 -4.76 7.82
C LEU A 143 -17.01 -5.94 6.85
N SER A 144 -15.97 -6.22 6.08
CA SER A 144 -15.95 -7.35 5.14
C SER A 144 -16.03 -8.69 5.87
N THR A 145 -15.35 -8.83 7.02
CA THR A 145 -15.45 -10.02 7.87
C THR A 145 -16.86 -10.20 8.42
N LEU A 146 -17.45 -9.17 9.02
CA LEU A 146 -18.83 -9.21 9.54
C LEU A 146 -19.85 -9.57 8.45
N ARG A 147 -19.70 -8.97 7.26
CA ARG A 147 -20.54 -9.29 6.11
C ARG A 147 -20.40 -10.76 5.72
N ARG A 148 -19.18 -11.28 5.68
CA ARG A 148 -18.92 -12.69 5.34
C ARG A 148 -19.53 -13.65 6.36
N MET A 149 -19.46 -13.34 7.65
CA MET A 149 -20.09 -14.16 8.69
C MET A 149 -21.61 -14.21 8.50
N LEU A 150 -22.26 -13.05 8.35
CA LEU A 150 -23.72 -12.98 8.16
C LEU A 150 -24.19 -13.51 6.80
N GLN A 151 -23.32 -13.59 5.79
CA GLN A 151 -23.62 -14.32 4.54
C GLN A 151 -23.73 -15.83 4.77
N GLN A 152 -22.98 -16.39 5.71
CA GLN A 152 -22.94 -17.83 5.97
C GLN A 152 -24.07 -18.28 6.92
N THR A 153 -24.33 -17.48 7.96
CA THR A 153 -25.30 -17.82 9.02
C THR A 153 -26.65 -17.14 8.86
N SER A 154 -26.79 -16.18 7.94
CA SER A 154 -27.97 -15.33 7.67
C SER A 154 -28.36 -14.36 8.79
N LYS A 155 -28.35 -14.80 10.06
CA LYS A 155 -28.73 -14.01 11.24
C LYS A 155 -27.90 -14.42 12.45
N MET A 156 -27.43 -13.45 13.25
CA MET A 156 -26.71 -13.74 14.51
C MET A 156 -26.94 -12.65 15.56
N ASP A 157 -26.98 -13.03 16.82
CA ASP A 157 -26.95 -12.09 17.95
C ASP A 157 -25.53 -11.54 18.16
N ILE A 158 -25.43 -10.44 18.91
CA ILE A 158 -24.14 -9.75 19.13
C ILE A 158 -23.12 -10.64 19.85
N ASN A 159 -23.52 -11.46 20.82
CA ASN A 159 -22.58 -12.28 21.58
C ASN A 159 -21.98 -13.38 20.69
N SER A 160 -22.82 -14.00 19.85
CA SER A 160 -22.36 -14.96 18.85
C SER A 160 -21.40 -14.32 17.85
N ILE A 161 -21.70 -13.10 17.38
CA ILE A 161 -20.79 -12.35 16.49
C ILE A 161 -19.45 -12.10 17.17
N LEU A 162 -19.44 -11.59 18.40
CA LEU A 162 -18.19 -11.28 19.13
C LEU A 162 -17.37 -12.55 19.41
N LEU A 163 -18.03 -13.65 19.78
CA LEU A 163 -17.38 -14.94 20.01
C LEU A 163 -16.74 -15.49 18.73
N GLU A 164 -17.48 -15.49 17.62
CA GLU A 164 -16.96 -15.98 16.35
C GLU A 164 -15.83 -15.07 15.84
N PHE A 165 -15.98 -13.75 15.95
CA PHE A 165 -14.97 -12.78 15.50
C PHE A 165 -13.66 -12.91 16.29
N SER A 166 -13.73 -13.08 17.61
CA SER A 166 -12.54 -13.31 18.46
C SER A 166 -11.89 -14.67 18.22
N SER A 167 -12.64 -15.69 17.79
CA SER A 167 -12.06 -16.99 17.42
C SER A 167 -11.26 -16.96 16.10
N MET A 168 -11.58 -16.03 15.20
CA MET A 168 -10.95 -15.91 13.89
C MET A 168 -9.70 -15.02 13.88
N ILE A 169 -9.47 -14.26 14.95
CA ILE A 169 -8.44 -13.24 15.03
C ILE A 169 -7.54 -13.51 16.24
N ASP A 170 -6.23 -13.48 16.03
CA ASP A 170 -5.26 -13.63 17.11
C ASP A 170 -5.46 -12.54 18.18
N ALA A 171 -5.44 -12.91 19.46
CA ALA A 171 -5.57 -12.02 20.60
C ALA A 171 -4.60 -10.83 20.56
N SER A 172 -3.42 -11.02 19.96
CA SER A 172 -2.43 -9.97 19.73
C SER A 172 -2.92 -8.83 18.82
N SER A 173 -3.88 -9.11 17.93
CA SER A 173 -4.48 -8.15 16.99
C SER A 173 -5.46 -7.18 17.66
N PHE A 174 -5.88 -7.48 18.88
CA PHE A 174 -6.80 -6.65 19.68
C PHE A 174 -6.09 -5.75 20.68
N LEU A 175 -4.77 -5.90 20.85
CA LEU A 175 -4.00 -5.10 21.80
C LEU A 175 -4.14 -3.61 21.48
N ASN A 176 -4.59 -2.85 22.48
CA ASN A 176 -4.81 -1.39 22.43
C ASN A 176 -5.95 -0.90 21.51
N VAL A 177 -6.88 -1.77 21.11
CA VAL A 177 -8.05 -1.40 20.31
C VAL A 177 -9.33 -1.85 21.01
N ASN A 178 -10.28 -0.92 21.22
CA ASN A 178 -11.63 -1.27 21.65
C ASN A 178 -12.40 -1.90 20.47
N TRP A 179 -12.11 -3.17 20.19
CA TRP A 179 -12.60 -3.86 19.01
C TRP A 179 -14.09 -4.21 19.10
N GLU A 180 -14.57 -4.59 20.28
CA GLU A 180 -16.00 -4.89 20.51
C GLU A 180 -16.87 -3.67 20.21
N GLY A 181 -16.54 -2.51 20.81
CA GLY A 181 -17.29 -1.28 20.55
C GLY A 181 -17.22 -0.82 19.10
N ARG A 182 -16.14 -1.14 18.39
CA ARG A 182 -15.98 -0.85 16.97
C ARG A 182 -16.81 -1.81 16.10
N ILE A 183 -16.95 -3.09 16.46
CA ILE A 183 -17.92 -4.01 15.84
C ILE A 183 -19.34 -3.51 16.03
N GLU A 184 -19.71 -3.11 17.25
CA GLU A 184 -21.04 -2.56 17.53
C GLU A 184 -21.33 -1.31 16.70
N MET A 185 -20.34 -0.43 16.54
CA MET A 185 -20.44 0.74 15.68
C MET A 185 -20.66 0.34 14.21
N LEU A 186 -19.92 -0.65 13.71
CA LEU A 186 -20.05 -1.13 12.33
C LEU A 186 -21.41 -1.83 12.08
N LEU A 187 -21.93 -2.58 13.05
CA LEU A 187 -23.24 -3.23 12.95
C LEU A 187 -24.41 -2.22 12.89
N LYS A 188 -24.20 -0.98 13.32
CA LYS A 188 -25.16 0.13 13.18
C LYS A 188 -25.08 0.86 11.84
N SER A 189 -24.15 0.48 10.96
CA SER A 189 -24.04 1.05 9.61
C SER A 189 -25.15 0.54 8.68
N ASP A 190 -25.30 1.20 7.53
CA ASP A 190 -26.32 0.86 6.52
C ASP A 190 -26.11 -0.50 5.83
N HIS A 191 -25.09 -1.26 6.21
CA HIS A 191 -24.83 -2.60 5.69
C HIS A 191 -25.63 -3.69 6.42
N PHE A 192 -26.12 -3.40 7.62
CA PHE A 192 -26.79 -4.36 8.48
C PHE A 192 -28.16 -3.84 8.92
N GLU A 193 -29.01 -4.76 9.32
CA GLU A 193 -30.29 -4.47 9.95
C GLU A 193 -30.36 -5.23 11.27
N PHE A 194 -30.85 -4.55 12.32
CA PHE A 194 -31.16 -5.20 13.58
C PHE A 194 -32.63 -5.59 13.58
N ILE A 195 -32.95 -6.84 13.92
CA ILE A 195 -34.30 -7.38 14.03
C ILE A 195 -34.67 -7.42 15.52
N PRO A 196 -35.43 -6.44 16.04
CA PRO A 196 -35.64 -6.30 17.49
C PRO A 196 -36.32 -7.51 18.12
N ASP A 197 -37.31 -8.09 17.44
CA ASP A 197 -38.08 -9.24 17.92
C ASP A 197 -37.21 -10.49 18.18
N LEU A 198 -36.09 -10.60 17.47
CA LEU A 198 -35.17 -11.73 17.56
C LEU A 198 -33.86 -11.38 18.28
N GLY A 199 -33.56 -10.10 18.50
CA GLY A 199 -32.29 -9.65 19.06
C GLY A 199 -31.07 -9.96 18.18
N VAL A 200 -31.27 -10.09 16.86
CA VAL A 200 -30.21 -10.50 15.91
C VAL A 200 -29.97 -9.45 14.83
N TYR A 201 -28.77 -9.49 14.27
CA TYR A 201 -28.38 -8.74 13.09
C TYR A 201 -28.46 -9.62 11.84
N SER A 202 -28.86 -9.02 10.71
CA SER A 202 -28.75 -9.59 9.36
C SER A 202 -28.14 -8.59 8.39
N LEU A 203 -27.76 -9.07 7.21
CA LEU A 203 -27.43 -8.19 6.10
C LEU A 203 -28.67 -7.45 5.62
N ARG A 204 -28.56 -6.13 5.47
CA ARG A 204 -29.61 -5.34 4.83
C ARG A 204 -29.70 -5.73 3.36
N ARG A 205 -30.90 -6.07 2.90
CA ARG A 205 -31.18 -6.32 1.47
C ARG A 205 -31.43 -4.98 0.77
N TYR A 206 -30.74 -4.74 -0.34
CA TYR A 206 -30.99 -3.61 -1.23
C TYR A 206 -32.10 -3.97 -2.23
#